data_AF-A0A6N7FHQ6-F1
#
_entry.id   AF-A0A6N7FHQ6-F1
#
_cell.length_a   1.000
_cell.length_b   1.000
_cell.length_c   1.000
_cell.angle_alpha   90.00
_cell.angle_beta   90.00
_cell.angle_gamma   90.00
#
_symmetry.space_group_name_H-M   'P 1'
#
loop_
_entity.id
_entity.type
_entity.pdbx_description
1 polymer ?
#
loop_
_entity_poly.entity_id
_entity_poly.type
_entity_poly.pdbx_seq_one_letter_code
_entity_poly.pdbx_strand_id
1 'polypeptide(L)'
;MKRSRRAQQAQRRRAPGAAGGRGKANRAEEARRFWGDRAAVEEPAPAVRPTPDASALVRSLGPPPLVGHDRAAEAYFAAVYDRAVGLAAALAAASGLLQAEGDGEDDPGPEAS
;
A
#
# COMPACT_ATOMS: atom_id res chain seq x y z
N MET A 1 -28.19 9.40 74.80
CA MET A 1 -27.22 8.32 74.53
C MET A 1 -27.15 8.06 73.04
N LYS A 2 -25.93 8.01 72.49
CA LYS A 2 -25.61 8.10 71.05
C LYS A 2 -25.75 6.74 70.37
N ARG A 3 -26.52 6.62 69.29
CA ARG A 3 -26.41 5.49 68.34
C ARG A 3 -26.04 6.01 66.95
N SER A 4 -24.72 6.11 66.78
CA SER A 4 -23.92 5.94 65.58
C SER A 4 -24.61 6.11 64.22
N ARG A 5 -24.39 7.28 63.62
CA ARG A 5 -24.36 7.49 62.16
C ARG A 5 -23.25 6.63 61.56
N ARG A 6 -23.55 5.41 61.09
CA ARG A 6 -22.57 4.61 60.33
C ARG A 6 -23.24 3.62 59.38
N ALA A 7 -23.99 4.14 58.42
CA ALA A 7 -24.43 3.38 57.26
C ALA A 7 -24.41 4.21 55.95
N GLN A 8 -23.82 5.41 55.98
CA GLN A 8 -23.47 6.18 54.78
C GLN A 8 -22.00 5.93 54.42
N GLN A 9 -21.60 4.69 54.21
CA GLN A 9 -20.25 4.41 53.69
C GLN A 9 -20.12 3.01 53.08
N ALA A 10 -21.18 2.50 52.47
CA ALA A 10 -21.01 1.51 51.40
C ALA A 10 -20.61 2.26 50.13
N GLN A 11 -19.39 2.79 50.20
CA GLN A 11 -18.64 3.35 49.09
C GLN A 11 -18.65 2.28 48.00
N ARG A 12 -19.53 2.45 47.02
CA ARG A 12 -19.46 1.75 45.73
C ARG A 12 -18.11 2.13 45.14
N ARG A 13 -17.10 1.34 45.49
CA ARG A 13 -15.74 1.40 44.98
C ARG A 13 -15.84 1.29 43.47
N ARG A 14 -15.89 2.44 42.79
CA ARG A 14 -15.74 2.52 41.33
C ARG A 14 -14.35 2.00 41.04
N ALA A 15 -14.26 0.80 40.47
CA ALA A 15 -13.02 0.21 40.02
C ALA A 15 -12.34 1.17 39.02
N PRO A 16 -11.12 1.66 39.29
CA PRO A 16 -10.37 2.46 38.34
C PRO A 16 -9.77 1.49 37.32
N GLY A 17 -10.50 1.23 36.24
CA GLY A 17 -10.02 0.31 35.19
C GLY A 17 -10.89 0.28 33.95
N ALA A 18 -12.19 0.59 34.07
CA ALA A 18 -13.11 0.52 32.93
C ALA A 18 -13.06 1.74 31.99
N ALA A 19 -12.45 2.86 32.39
CA ALA A 19 -12.42 4.09 31.60
C ALA A 19 -11.32 4.08 30.51
N GLY A 20 -10.24 3.31 30.68
CA GLY A 20 -9.14 3.26 29.72
C GLY A 20 -9.45 2.50 28.42
N GLY A 21 -10.38 1.55 28.47
CA GLY A 21 -10.76 0.73 27.31
C GLY A 21 -11.60 1.49 26.27
N ARG A 22 -12.53 2.35 26.71
CA ARG A 22 -13.39 3.13 25.80
C ARG A 22 -12.61 4.14 24.97
N GLY A 23 -11.60 4.79 25.55
CA GLY A 23 -10.73 5.71 24.80
C GLY A 23 -9.91 5.00 23.72
N LYS A 24 -9.43 3.79 23.99
CA LYS A 24 -8.72 2.96 23.00
C LYS A 24 -9.65 2.46 21.89
N ALA A 25 -10.85 2.02 22.24
CA ALA A 25 -11.84 1.57 21.26
C ALA A 25 -12.26 2.70 20.32
N ASN A 26 -12.54 3.89 20.87
CA ASN A 26 -12.88 5.06 20.07
C ASN A 26 -11.72 5.46 19.14
N ARG A 27 -10.47 5.44 19.62
CA ARG A 27 -9.30 5.76 18.78
C ARG A 27 -9.11 4.74 17.65
N ALA A 28 -9.37 3.46 17.92
CA ALA A 28 -9.31 2.42 16.90
C ALA A 28 -10.43 2.58 15.86
N GLU A 29 -11.64 2.96 16.29
CA GLU A 29 -12.77 3.25 15.41
C GLU A 29 -12.50 4.50 14.54
N GLU A 30 -11.95 5.56 15.14
CA GLU A 30 -11.58 6.79 14.43
C GLU A 30 -10.50 6.52 13.38
N ALA A 31 -9.49 5.71 13.72
CA ALA A 31 -8.45 5.29 12.79
C ALA A 31 -9.03 4.46 11.64
N ARG A 32 -9.97 3.53 11.92
CA ARG A 32 -10.67 2.75 10.88
C ARG A 32 -11.55 3.63 10.01
N ARG A 33 -12.21 4.65 10.58
CA ARG A 33 -13.02 5.60 9.81
C ARG A 33 -12.18 6.48 8.90
N PHE A 34 -10.97 6.85 9.34
CA PHE A 34 -10.06 7.68 8.57
C PHE A 34 -9.32 6.90 7.47
N TRP A 35 -8.74 5.74 7.80
CA TRP A 35 -7.93 4.94 6.86
C TRP A 35 -8.70 3.84 6.13
N GLY A 36 -9.93 3.56 6.53
CA GLY A 36 -10.69 2.39 6.08
C GLY A 36 -10.46 1.17 6.96
N ASP A 37 -11.30 0.15 6.79
CA ASP A 37 -11.13 -1.13 7.45
C ASP A 37 -10.07 -1.95 6.71
N ARG A 38 -9.00 -2.33 7.42
CA ARG A 38 -7.92 -3.14 6.86
C ARG A 38 -8.42 -4.52 6.41
N ALA A 39 -9.48 -5.03 7.02
CA ALA A 39 -10.11 -6.30 6.63
C ALA A 39 -10.98 -6.18 5.37
N ALA A 40 -11.30 -4.95 4.94
CA ALA A 40 -12.07 -4.68 3.73
C ALA A 40 -11.17 -4.30 2.54
N VAL A 41 -9.85 -4.32 2.71
CA VAL A 41 -8.90 -4.09 1.61
C VAL A 41 -8.93 -5.32 0.71
N GLU A 42 -9.23 -5.11 -0.58
CA GLU A 42 -9.13 -6.15 -1.61
C GLU A 42 -7.72 -6.76 -1.67
N GLU A 43 -7.62 -7.95 -2.29
CA GLU A 43 -6.37 -8.68 -2.52
C GLU A 43 -5.23 -7.73 -2.93
N PRO A 44 -4.02 -7.87 -2.35
CA PRO A 44 -2.91 -6.98 -2.67
C PRO A 44 -2.67 -6.90 -4.18
N ALA A 45 -2.38 -5.70 -4.66
CA ALA A 45 -2.08 -5.46 -6.06
C ALA A 45 -0.96 -6.40 -6.54
N PRO A 46 -1.05 -6.90 -7.79
CA PRO A 46 -0.05 -7.80 -8.32
C PRO A 46 1.33 -7.16 -8.28
N ALA A 47 2.34 -7.99 -8.04
CA ALA A 47 3.72 -7.53 -7.95
C ALA A 47 4.17 -6.91 -9.29
N VAL A 48 4.88 -5.80 -9.20
CA VAL A 48 5.36 -4.98 -10.31
C VAL A 48 6.62 -5.60 -10.90
N ARG A 49 6.58 -5.84 -12.22
CA ARG A 49 7.74 -6.27 -13.00
C ARG A 49 8.31 -5.09 -13.81
N PRO A 50 9.60 -4.72 -13.64
CA PRO A 50 10.24 -3.71 -14.47
C PRO A 50 10.30 -4.17 -15.94
N THR A 51 10.08 -3.26 -16.88
CA THR A 51 10.31 -3.54 -18.30
C THR A 51 11.81 -3.44 -18.62
N PRO A 52 12.39 -4.38 -19.40
CA PRO A 52 13.78 -4.29 -19.84
C PRO A 52 13.99 -3.23 -20.94
N ASP A 53 12.90 -2.78 -21.59
CA ASP A 53 12.94 -1.78 -22.66
C ASP A 53 11.80 -0.77 -22.48
N ALA A 54 12.10 0.35 -21.82
CA ALA A 54 11.11 1.35 -21.44
C ALA A 54 10.55 2.13 -22.64
N SER A 55 11.32 2.24 -23.72
CA SER A 55 10.95 3.04 -24.90
C SER A 55 10.43 2.20 -26.08
N ALA A 56 10.35 0.87 -25.95
CA ALA A 56 9.84 -0.04 -26.98
C ALA A 56 8.50 0.40 -27.59
N LEU A 57 7.54 0.76 -26.73
CA LEU A 57 6.20 1.18 -27.15
C LEU A 57 6.20 2.51 -27.89
N VAL A 58 7.08 3.45 -27.53
CA VAL A 58 7.14 4.74 -28.21
C VAL A 58 7.83 4.61 -29.56
N ARG A 59 8.90 3.81 -29.64
CA ARG A 59 9.57 3.53 -30.90
C ARG A 59 8.67 2.79 -31.90
N SER A 60 7.74 1.96 -31.43
CA SER A 60 6.81 1.23 -32.31
C SER A 60 5.77 2.13 -32.98
N LEU A 61 5.51 3.33 -32.43
CA LEU A 61 4.63 4.34 -33.04
C LEU A 61 5.29 5.06 -34.23
N GLY A 62 6.60 4.83 -34.45
CA GLY A 62 7.37 5.46 -35.51
C GLY A 62 7.93 6.83 -35.10
N PRO A 63 8.57 7.54 -36.05
CA PRO A 63 9.21 8.82 -35.78
C PRO A 63 8.19 9.86 -35.29
N PRO A 64 8.53 10.65 -34.27
CA PRO A 64 7.63 11.67 -33.77
C PRO A 64 7.40 12.75 -34.85
N PRO A 65 6.15 13.26 -34.99
CA PRO A 65 5.80 14.27 -35.99
C PRO A 65 6.28 15.68 -35.59
N LEU A 66 7.58 15.81 -35.27
CA LEU A 66 8.24 17.04 -34.87
C LEU A 66 9.26 17.42 -35.93
N VAL A 67 8.82 18.23 -36.90
CA VAL A 67 9.61 18.64 -38.07
C VAL A 67 10.93 19.27 -37.59
N GLY A 68 12.06 18.68 -38.01
CA GLY A 68 13.42 19.16 -37.68
C GLY A 68 13.93 18.80 -36.27
N HIS A 69 13.12 18.14 -35.44
CA HIS A 69 13.46 17.76 -34.07
C HIS A 69 13.13 16.30 -33.74
N ASP A 70 12.88 15.49 -34.76
CA ASP A 70 12.54 14.07 -34.69
C ASP A 70 13.53 13.28 -33.81
N ARG A 71 14.84 13.39 -34.09
CA ARG A 71 15.86 12.66 -33.34
C ARG A 71 16.05 13.15 -31.91
N ALA A 72 15.94 14.45 -31.69
CA ALA A 72 16.05 15.02 -30.35
C ALA A 72 14.88 14.55 -29.48
N ALA A 73 13.67 14.53 -30.05
CA ALA A 73 12.47 14.05 -29.37
C ALA A 73 12.57 12.57 -29.00
N GLU A 74 13.03 11.71 -29.92
CA GLU A 74 13.26 10.28 -29.63
C GLU A 74 14.20 10.08 -28.43
N ALA A 75 15.30 10.83 -28.37
CA ALA A 75 16.26 10.75 -27.27
C ALA A 75 15.65 11.22 -25.93
N TYR A 76 14.85 12.30 -25.95
CA TYR A 76 14.16 12.77 -24.75
C TYR A 76 13.10 11.78 -24.27
N PHE A 77 12.33 11.17 -25.18
CA PHE A 77 11.39 10.12 -24.79
C PHE A 77 12.12 8.97 -24.12
N ALA A 78 13.17 8.43 -24.73
CA ALA A 78 13.96 7.36 -24.12
C ALA A 78 14.41 7.71 -22.68
N ALA A 79 15.01 8.88 -22.49
CA ALA A 79 15.49 9.32 -21.18
C ALA A 79 14.36 9.46 -20.13
N VAL A 80 13.20 9.98 -20.53
CA VAL A 80 12.04 10.14 -19.63
C VAL A 80 11.47 8.78 -19.23
N TYR A 81 11.31 7.87 -20.19
CA TYR A 81 10.76 6.54 -19.92
C TYR A 81 11.71 5.69 -19.07
N ASP A 82 13.02 5.71 -19.35
CA ASP A 82 14.01 5.00 -18.53
C ASP A 82 13.98 5.50 -17.09
N ARG A 83 13.89 6.82 -16.89
CA ARG A 83 13.79 7.41 -15.55
C ARG A 83 12.49 7.03 -14.85
N ALA A 84 11.37 7.03 -15.58
CA ALA A 84 10.06 6.67 -15.03
C ALA A 84 10.03 5.20 -14.58
N VAL A 85 10.57 4.28 -15.39
CA VAL A 85 10.67 2.86 -15.05
C VAL A 85 11.58 2.65 -13.84
N GLY A 86 12.74 3.31 -13.81
CA GLY A 86 13.63 3.24 -12.64
C GLY A 86 12.98 3.73 -11.35
N LEU A 87 12.20 4.82 -11.42
CA LEU A 87 11.47 5.34 -10.26
C LEU A 87 10.32 4.40 -9.85
N ALA A 88 9.57 3.85 -10.80
CA ALA A 88 8.52 2.88 -10.53
C ALA A 88 9.08 1.61 -9.87
N ALA A 89 10.21 1.10 -10.37
CA ALA A 89 10.90 -0.05 -9.78
C ALA A 89 11.40 0.25 -8.37
N ALA A 90 11.96 1.44 -8.13
CA ALA A 90 12.38 1.86 -6.79
C ALA A 90 11.19 1.97 -5.82
N LEU A 91 10.06 2.51 -6.28
CA LEU A 91 8.84 2.60 -5.48
C LEU A 91 8.28 1.21 -5.18
N ALA A 92 8.25 0.31 -6.16
CA ALA A 92 7.83 -1.08 -5.99
C ALA A 92 8.75 -1.81 -5.01
N ALA A 93 10.06 -1.58 -5.07
CA ALA A 93 11.00 -2.15 -4.11
C ALA A 93 10.73 -1.64 -2.69
N ALA A 94 10.49 -0.33 -2.54
CA ALA A 94 10.20 0.30 -1.25
C ALA A 94 8.87 -0.17 -0.64
N SER A 95 7.89 -0.54 -1.47
CA SER A 95 6.60 -1.08 -1.01
C SER A 95 6.57 -2.60 -0.88
N GLY A 96 7.65 -3.30 -1.22
CA GLY A 96 7.70 -4.76 -1.23
C GLY A 96 6.87 -5.40 -2.35
N LEU A 97 6.54 -4.64 -3.39
CA LEU A 97 5.77 -5.09 -4.56
C LEU A 97 6.66 -5.42 -5.76
N LEU A 98 7.99 -5.30 -5.68
CA LEU A 98 8.86 -5.63 -6.81
C LEU A 98 8.96 -7.15 -6.99
N GLN A 99 8.63 -7.67 -8.18
CA GLN A 99 8.91 -9.07 -8.50
C GLN A 99 10.41 -9.30 -8.62
N ALA A 100 10.94 -10.31 -7.91
CA ALA A 100 12.31 -10.75 -8.14
C ALA A 100 12.38 -11.47 -9.49
N GLU A 101 13.47 -11.23 -10.23
CA GLU A 101 13.75 -11.90 -11.50
C GLU A 101 13.93 -13.41 -11.23
N GLY A 102 12.85 -14.19 -11.34
CA GLY A 102 12.85 -15.63 -11.04
C GLY A 102 11.61 -16.17 -10.31
N ASP A 103 10.77 -15.29 -9.73
CA ASP A 103 9.55 -15.70 -8.99
C ASP A 103 8.32 -15.88 -9.91
N GLY A 104 8.52 -15.88 -11.23
CA GLY A 104 7.51 -16.29 -12.19
C GLY A 104 7.35 -17.80 -12.11
N GLU A 105 6.59 -18.25 -11.10
CA GLU A 105 6.14 -19.63 -10.90
C GLU A 105 5.70 -20.22 -12.25
N ASP A 106 6.59 -21.00 -12.85
CA ASP A 106 6.23 -22.09 -13.75
C ASP A 106 5.35 -23.03 -12.92
N ASP A 107 4.04 -22.84 -12.94
CA ASP A 107 3.07 -23.87 -12.53
C ASP A 107 3.04 -24.90 -13.68
N PRO A 108 3.71 -26.07 -13.59
CA PRO A 108 3.50 -27.12 -14.56
C PRO A 108 2.06 -27.59 -14.37
N GLY A 109 1.16 -27.06 -15.20
CA GLY A 109 -0.23 -27.50 -15.25
C GLY A 109 -0.27 -29.03 -15.27
N PRO A 110 -1.22 -29.66 -14.55
CA PRO A 110 -1.19 -31.09 -14.28
C PRO A 110 -1.08 -31.87 -15.60
N GLU A 111 0.02 -32.59 -15.77
CA GLU A 111 0.21 -33.50 -16.89
C GLU A 111 -0.93 -34.52 -16.86
N ALA A 112 -1.88 -34.35 -17.78
CA ALA A 112 -2.89 -35.35 -18.07
C ALA A 112 -2.18 -36.52 -18.77
N SER A 113 -2.10 -37.63 -18.02
CA SER A 113 -1.61 -38.94 -18.44
C SER A 113 -2.33 -39.51 -19.66
#